data_AF-A0A968BTH5-F1
#
_entry.id   AF-A0A968BTH5-F1
#
_cell.length_a   1.000
_cell.length_b   1.000
_cell.length_c   1.000
_cell.angle_alpha   90.00
_cell.angle_beta   90.00
_cell.angle_gamma   90.00
#
_symmetry.space_group_name_H-M   'P 1'
#
loop_
_entity.id
_entity.type
_entity.pdbx_description
1 polymer ?
#
loop_
_entity_poly.entity_id
_entity_poly.type
_entity_poly.pdbx_seq_one_letter_code
_entity_poly.pdbx_strand_id
1 'polypeptide(L)'
;MIASLRPEEAVGMWAWLIEHGFFSPLGNAESLIFPEGSDCEPPALVWNHLKGSWNLALQALGWGRYLAERDGLAPILWQAAEGNPLLHEGYRLLAQGAPTPTPVTPQPFPGPELHPIPGRIEAEDYDLGGEGAAYHDTTGGNEGGEYRSDDVDIQITTDLEGGYNVGWLEEGEWLEYAVDVASNGQYDIQVRVASAMDRTVSETLPAGETVSWTVPLIRVLHVEFDGVDVSGPVPFVATGGWQNWTSVFSRRVSLSEGQQ
;
A
#
# COMPACT_ATOMS: atom_id res chain seq x y z
N MET A 1 19.25 10.71 19.19
CA MET A 1 18.55 11.53 18.19
C MET A 1 19.55 12.49 17.57
N ILE A 2 19.92 12.27 16.31
CA ILE A 2 20.77 13.20 15.56
C ILE A 2 19.84 13.85 14.53
N ALA A 3 19.78 15.18 14.50
CA ALA A 3 19.02 15.91 13.49
C ALA A 3 19.86 16.09 12.22
N SER A 4 19.23 15.98 11.04
CA SER A 4 19.87 16.29 9.76
C SER A 4 20.25 17.78 9.68
N LEU A 5 21.46 18.09 9.20
CA LEU A 5 21.89 19.47 8.91
C LEU A 5 21.32 20.00 7.58
N ARG A 6 20.64 19.14 6.82
CA ARG A 6 19.95 19.41 5.55
C ARG A 6 18.55 18.76 5.58
N PRO A 7 17.62 19.36 6.34
CA PRO A 7 16.34 18.73 6.63
C PRO A 7 15.43 18.67 5.39
N GLU A 8 15.50 19.65 4.49
CA GLU A 8 14.64 19.71 3.30
C GLU A 8 15.00 18.62 2.28
N GLU A 9 16.30 18.41 2.01
CA GLU A 9 16.76 17.38 1.10
C GLU A 9 16.55 15.97 1.64
N ALA A 10 16.67 15.80 2.96
CA ALA A 10 16.34 14.54 3.62
C ALA A 10 14.85 14.24 3.49
N VAL A 11 13.97 15.23 3.69
CA VAL A 11 12.52 15.09 3.51
C VAL A 11 12.17 14.76 2.05
N GLY A 12 12.82 15.39 1.07
CA GLY A 12 12.58 15.10 -0.35
C GLY A 12 12.96 13.67 -0.76
N MET A 13 14.07 13.14 -0.23
CA MET A 13 14.45 11.73 -0.45
C MET A 13 13.45 10.76 0.19
N TRP A 14 12.99 11.05 1.40
CA TRP A 14 11.96 10.23 2.06
C TRP A 14 10.67 10.20 1.27
N ALA A 15 10.21 11.35 0.77
CA ALA A 15 9.03 11.45 -0.08
C ALA A 15 9.19 10.60 -1.35
N TRP A 16 10.32 10.70 -2.04
CA TRP A 16 10.58 9.92 -3.26
C TRP A 16 10.61 8.40 -3.02
N LEU A 17 11.27 7.95 -1.95
CA LEU A 17 11.33 6.52 -1.62
C LEU A 17 9.96 5.95 -1.23
N ILE A 18 9.13 6.75 -0.56
CA ILE A 18 7.75 6.37 -0.22
C ILE A 18 6.89 6.33 -1.49
N GLU A 19 6.98 7.35 -2.34
CA GLU A 19 6.26 7.47 -3.60
C GLU A 19 6.58 6.33 -4.60
N HIS A 20 7.75 5.69 -4.47
CA HIS A 20 8.16 4.59 -5.36
C HIS A 20 8.12 3.22 -4.66
N GLY A 21 7.42 3.09 -3.53
CA GLY A 21 7.21 1.82 -2.82
C GLY A 21 8.49 1.23 -2.20
N PHE A 22 9.60 1.96 -2.19
CA PHE A 22 10.86 1.50 -1.62
C PHE A 22 10.90 1.64 -0.10
N PHE A 23 9.94 2.33 0.50
CA PHE A 23 9.86 2.55 1.94
C PHE A 23 8.43 2.88 2.40
N SER A 24 8.00 2.38 3.57
CA SER A 24 6.76 2.83 4.21
C SER A 24 7.03 3.67 5.47
N PRO A 25 6.27 4.74 5.74
CA PRO A 25 6.49 5.59 6.90
C PRO A 25 6.03 4.90 8.19
N LEU A 26 6.92 4.15 8.85
CA LEU A 26 6.68 3.71 10.23
C LEU A 26 7.16 4.75 11.25
N GLY A 27 6.30 5.04 12.23
CA GLY A 27 6.50 5.93 13.37
C GLY A 27 7.32 5.33 14.52
N ASN A 28 8.35 4.54 14.26
CA ASN A 28 9.26 4.03 15.29
C ASN A 28 10.71 4.28 14.90
N ALA A 29 11.36 5.17 15.66
CA ALA A 29 12.80 5.30 15.66
C ALA A 29 13.39 4.14 16.46
N GLU A 30 13.90 3.10 15.81
CA GLU A 30 14.78 2.14 16.48
C GLU A 30 16.12 1.98 15.78
N SER A 31 17.14 1.97 16.64
CA SER A 31 18.52 2.35 16.40
C SER A 31 19.40 1.15 16.06
N LEU A 32 20.61 1.40 15.53
CA LEU A 32 21.73 0.44 15.52
C LEU A 32 21.88 -0.26 16.88
N ILE A 33 22.20 -1.56 16.86
CA ILE A 33 22.75 -2.27 18.01
C ILE A 33 24.23 -2.56 17.74
N PHE A 34 25.08 -2.17 18.69
CA PHE A 34 26.45 -2.67 18.79
C PHE A 34 26.46 -3.99 19.57
N PRO A 35 27.30 -4.98 19.21
CA PRO A 35 27.46 -6.18 20.01
C PRO A 35 27.89 -5.85 21.44
N GLU A 36 27.43 -6.64 22.41
CA GLU A 36 27.79 -6.48 23.82
C GLU A 36 29.33 -6.55 23.98
N GLY A 37 29.93 -5.47 24.50
CA GLY A 37 31.38 -5.34 24.67
C GLY A 37 32.13 -4.62 23.54
N SER A 38 31.46 -4.08 22.52
CA SER A 38 32.13 -3.26 21.51
C SER A 38 32.38 -1.83 21.98
N ASP A 39 33.53 -1.29 21.61
CA ASP A 39 34.01 0.08 21.79
C ASP A 39 33.50 1.05 20.71
N CYS A 40 32.39 0.69 20.03
CA CYS A 40 31.72 1.45 18.97
C CYS A 40 32.55 1.66 17.68
N GLU A 41 33.68 0.97 17.53
CA GLU A 41 34.54 0.95 16.34
C GLU A 41 34.71 -0.50 15.81
N PRO A 42 33.71 -1.07 15.12
CA PRO A 42 33.82 -2.43 14.63
C PRO A 42 34.62 -2.51 13.31
N PRO A 43 35.51 -3.52 13.14
CA PRO A 43 36.24 -3.74 11.89
C PRO A 43 35.37 -4.24 10.73
N ALA A 44 34.09 -4.57 10.98
CA ALA A 44 33.09 -4.87 9.97
C ALA A 44 31.67 -4.58 10.48
N LEU A 45 30.87 -3.87 9.69
CA LEU A 45 29.43 -3.71 9.92
C LEU A 45 28.68 -4.99 9.54
N VAL A 46 27.69 -5.36 10.35
CA VAL A 46 26.74 -6.43 10.05
C VAL A 46 25.37 -5.81 9.85
N TRP A 47 24.79 -6.03 8.67
CA TRP A 47 23.44 -5.57 8.34
C TRP A 47 22.42 -6.47 9.04
N ASN A 48 21.47 -5.88 9.76
CA ASN A 48 20.33 -6.64 10.24
C ASN A 48 19.29 -6.76 9.11
N HIS A 49 18.48 -7.82 9.14
CA HIS A 49 17.42 -8.07 8.16
C HIS A 49 16.04 -7.56 8.64
N LEU A 50 16.01 -6.68 9.66
CA LEU A 50 14.75 -6.20 10.25
C LEU A 50 14.24 -4.97 9.48
N LYS A 51 12.93 -4.96 9.15
CA LYS A 51 12.25 -3.80 8.56
C LYS A 51 12.42 -2.57 9.49
N GLY A 52 12.88 -1.44 8.94
CA GLY A 52 13.06 -0.15 9.65
C GLY A 52 14.51 0.32 9.87
N SER A 53 15.52 -0.53 9.69
CA SER A 53 16.94 -0.20 9.96
C SER A 53 17.63 0.69 8.90
N TRP A 54 16.96 0.97 7.78
CA TRP A 54 17.49 1.76 6.66
C TRP A 54 17.51 3.27 6.91
N ASN A 55 16.73 3.74 7.89
CA ASN A 55 16.64 5.15 8.24
C ASN A 55 18.00 5.72 8.67
N LEU A 56 18.81 4.93 9.38
CA LEU A 56 20.15 5.36 9.79
C LEU A 56 21.18 5.29 8.66
N ALA A 57 21.09 4.32 7.76
CA ALA A 57 21.99 4.21 6.59
C ALA A 57 21.77 5.36 5.60
N LEU A 58 20.51 5.76 5.40
CA LEU A 58 20.12 6.87 4.52
C LEU A 58 20.41 8.24 5.15
N GLN A 59 20.22 8.40 6.46
CA GLN A 59 20.69 9.60 7.18
C GLN A 59 22.23 9.71 7.17
N ALA A 60 22.92 8.56 7.25
CA ALA A 60 24.37 8.49 7.15
C ALA A 60 24.89 8.77 5.73
N LEU A 61 24.09 8.56 4.68
CA LEU A 61 24.44 8.96 3.31
C LEU A 61 24.47 10.50 3.15
N GLY A 62 23.54 11.20 3.80
CA GLY A 62 23.58 12.67 3.90
C GLY A 62 24.79 13.20 4.69
N TRP A 63 25.17 12.53 5.79
CA TRP A 63 26.39 12.83 6.56
C TRP A 63 27.68 12.42 5.83
N GLY A 64 27.62 11.32 5.09
CA GLY A 64 28.74 10.69 4.39
C GLY A 64 29.38 11.64 3.40
N ARG A 65 28.53 12.31 2.64
CA ARG A 65 28.91 13.35 1.70
C ARG A 65 29.46 14.60 2.40
N TYR A 66 28.80 15.10 3.44
CA TYR A 66 29.24 16.29 4.18
C TYR A 66 30.66 16.14 4.75
N LEU A 67 30.98 14.98 5.31
CA LEU A 67 32.32 14.67 5.84
C LEU A 67 33.35 14.42 4.74
N ALA A 68 32.96 13.75 3.64
CA ALA A 68 33.83 13.52 2.49
C ALA A 68 34.19 14.81 1.74
N GLU A 69 33.22 15.72 1.56
CA GLU A 69 33.40 16.99 0.86
C GLU A 69 34.17 18.04 1.69
N ARG A 70 34.10 17.96 3.03
CA ARG A 70 34.75 18.94 3.93
C ARG A 70 36.12 18.50 4.42
N ASP A 71 36.29 17.22 4.78
CA ASP A 71 37.48 16.73 5.48
C ASP A 71 38.23 15.61 4.72
N GLY A 72 37.79 15.25 3.52
CA GLY A 72 38.45 14.24 2.67
C GLY A 72 38.35 12.80 3.20
N LEU A 73 37.50 12.57 4.21
CA LEU A 73 37.26 11.26 4.79
C LEU A 73 35.94 10.70 4.23
N ALA A 74 36.03 9.70 3.35
CA ALA A 74 34.86 8.99 2.84
C ALA A 74 34.38 7.97 3.89
N PRO A 75 33.22 8.17 4.55
CA PRO A 75 32.83 7.31 5.65
C PRO A 75 32.49 5.90 5.16
N ILE A 76 32.67 4.90 6.02
CA ILE A 76 32.45 3.48 5.67
C ILE A 76 31.05 3.22 5.10
N LEU A 77 30.03 3.96 5.57
CA LEU A 77 28.66 3.87 5.08
C LEU A 77 28.49 4.44 3.66
N TRP A 78 29.27 5.45 3.28
CA TRP A 78 29.33 5.97 1.90
C TRP A 78 29.90 4.91 0.95
N GLN A 79 31.03 4.30 1.34
CA GLN A 79 31.68 3.26 0.54
C GLN A 79 30.79 2.01 0.39
N ALA A 80 30.02 1.67 1.43
CA ALA A 80 29.08 0.55 1.39
C ALA A 80 27.87 0.82 0.48
N ALA A 81 27.39 2.07 0.40
CA ALA A 81 26.26 2.45 -0.43
C ALA A 81 26.60 2.53 -1.93
N GLU A 82 27.83 2.94 -2.29
CA GLU A 82 28.31 2.86 -3.68
C GLU A 82 28.40 1.42 -4.20
N GLY A 83 28.56 0.43 -3.31
CA GLY A 83 28.55 -0.99 -3.66
C GLY A 83 27.16 -1.60 -3.89
N ASN A 84 26.08 -0.90 -3.54
CA ASN A 84 24.70 -1.36 -3.71
C ASN A 84 24.03 -0.61 -4.88
N PRO A 85 23.65 -1.30 -5.98
CA PRO A 85 23.14 -0.67 -7.19
C PRO A 85 21.87 0.19 -6.99
N LEU A 86 20.98 -0.21 -6.06
CA LEU A 86 19.72 0.51 -5.77
C LEU A 86 19.99 1.82 -5.02
N LEU A 87 20.84 1.79 -4.00
CA LEU A 87 21.23 2.98 -3.25
C LEU A 87 22.04 3.96 -4.10
N HIS A 88 22.87 3.42 -5.00
CA HIS A 88 23.65 4.23 -5.95
C HIS A 88 22.74 4.98 -6.93
N GLU A 89 21.71 4.33 -7.49
CA GLU A 89 20.80 5.00 -8.43
C GLU A 89 19.90 6.03 -7.72
N GLY A 90 19.38 5.73 -6.53
CA GLY A 90 18.63 6.71 -5.72
C GLY A 90 19.45 7.97 -5.42
N TYR A 91 20.75 7.82 -5.14
CA TYR A 91 21.66 8.95 -4.95
C TYR A 91 21.93 9.74 -6.25
N ARG A 92 22.06 9.06 -7.39
CA ARG A 92 22.30 9.70 -8.69
C ARG A 92 21.14 10.60 -9.12
N LEU A 93 19.91 10.21 -8.79
CA LEU A 93 18.69 10.98 -9.04
C LEU A 93 18.65 12.27 -8.19
N LEU A 94 19.06 12.20 -6.92
CA LEU A 94 19.15 13.37 -6.03
C LEU A 94 20.26 14.36 -6.45
N ALA A 95 21.39 13.85 -6.98
CA ALA A 95 22.53 14.67 -7.33
C ALA A 95 22.35 15.52 -8.60
N GLN A 96 21.37 15.19 -9.47
CA GLN A 96 21.16 15.85 -10.76
C GLN A 96 19.89 16.70 -10.85
N GLY A 97 19.22 16.98 -9.72
CA GLY A 97 17.98 17.76 -9.74
C GLY A 97 16.92 17.09 -10.60
N ALA A 98 16.51 15.88 -10.21
CA ALA A 98 15.55 15.08 -10.96
C ALA A 98 14.29 15.88 -11.29
N PRO A 99 13.74 15.73 -12.51
CA PRO A 99 12.42 16.27 -12.81
C PRO A 99 11.42 15.68 -11.82
N THR A 100 10.47 16.49 -11.35
CA THR A 100 9.28 16.04 -10.63
C THR A 100 8.71 14.81 -11.37
N PRO A 101 8.44 13.68 -10.70
CA PRO A 101 7.82 12.55 -11.37
C PRO A 101 6.56 13.06 -12.03
N THR A 102 6.46 12.81 -13.34
CA THR A 102 5.23 13.11 -14.06
C THR A 102 4.15 12.24 -13.45
N PRO A 103 2.94 12.75 -13.13
CA PRO A 103 1.86 11.91 -12.66
C PRO A 103 1.75 10.71 -13.59
N VAL A 104 1.97 9.51 -13.06
CA VAL A 104 1.82 8.28 -13.85
C VAL A 104 0.35 8.19 -14.15
N THR A 105 -0.04 8.42 -15.40
CA THR A 105 -1.43 8.28 -15.80
C THR A 105 -1.80 6.81 -15.70
N PRO A 106 -2.83 6.44 -14.92
CA PRO A 106 -3.31 5.07 -14.85
C PRO A 106 -3.54 4.50 -16.25
N GLN A 107 -3.19 3.23 -16.44
CA GLN A 107 -3.38 2.52 -17.70
C GLN A 107 -4.33 1.34 -17.46
N PRO A 108 -5.27 1.09 -18.40
CA PRO A 108 -6.17 -0.04 -18.28
C PRO A 108 -5.41 -1.37 -18.14
N PHE A 109 -5.98 -2.28 -17.36
CA PHE A 109 -5.49 -3.63 -17.11
C PHE A 109 -6.68 -4.61 -17.15
N PRO A 110 -6.52 -5.88 -17.61
CA PRO A 110 -5.31 -6.63 -17.95
C PRO A 110 -4.70 -6.35 -19.34
N GLY A 111 -5.34 -5.48 -20.11
CA GLY A 111 -4.86 -5.04 -21.41
C GLY A 111 -5.22 -3.58 -21.64
N PRO A 112 -4.91 -3.01 -22.81
CA PRO A 112 -5.11 -1.57 -23.08
C PRO A 112 -6.59 -1.18 -23.29
N GLU A 113 -7.52 -2.13 -23.19
CA GLU A 113 -8.94 -1.91 -23.42
C GLU A 113 -9.62 -1.51 -22.11
N LEU A 114 -10.54 -0.55 -22.19
CA LEU A 114 -11.37 -0.13 -21.05
C LEU A 114 -12.36 -1.24 -20.68
N HIS A 115 -12.66 -1.35 -19.39
CA HIS A 115 -13.68 -2.27 -18.91
C HIS A 115 -15.08 -1.84 -19.39
N PRO A 116 -15.83 -2.69 -20.09
CA PRO A 116 -17.14 -2.31 -20.60
C PRO A 116 -18.19 -2.26 -19.47
N ILE A 117 -19.00 -1.20 -19.46
CA ILE A 117 -20.20 -1.10 -18.62
C ILE A 117 -21.43 -1.05 -19.52
N PRO A 118 -22.40 -1.98 -19.39
CA PRO A 118 -22.46 -3.03 -18.37
C PRO A 118 -21.51 -4.20 -18.66
N GLY A 119 -20.97 -4.80 -17.60
CA GLY A 119 -20.03 -5.91 -17.67
C GLY A 119 -19.63 -6.38 -16.27
N ARG A 120 -18.72 -7.36 -16.22
CA ARG A 120 -18.03 -7.77 -15.00
C ARG A 120 -16.60 -7.25 -15.06
N ILE A 121 -16.17 -6.67 -13.95
CA ILE A 121 -14.79 -6.23 -13.72
C ILE A 121 -14.27 -7.08 -12.57
N GLU A 122 -13.14 -7.77 -12.78
CA GLU A 122 -12.50 -8.53 -11.70
C GLU A 122 -11.77 -7.55 -10.77
N ALA A 123 -11.87 -7.76 -9.45
CA ALA A 123 -11.32 -6.82 -8.48
C ALA A 123 -9.78 -6.76 -8.53
N GLU A 124 -9.15 -7.88 -8.90
CA GLU A 124 -7.71 -7.97 -9.12
C GLU A 124 -7.22 -7.24 -10.39
N ASP A 125 -8.15 -6.82 -11.28
CA ASP A 125 -7.88 -6.17 -12.56
C ASP A 125 -7.94 -4.63 -12.51
N TYR A 126 -7.59 -4.03 -11.36
CA TYR A 126 -7.41 -2.57 -11.24
C TYR A 126 -6.29 -2.06 -12.15
N ASP A 127 -6.31 -0.77 -12.46
CA ASP A 127 -5.39 -0.19 -13.44
C ASP A 127 -3.90 -0.32 -13.03
N LEU A 128 -3.02 -0.22 -14.03
CA LEU A 128 -1.58 -0.04 -13.80
C LEU A 128 -1.30 1.44 -13.54
N GLY A 129 -0.45 1.75 -12.57
CA GLY A 129 -0.07 3.14 -12.29
C GLY A 129 0.71 3.28 -10.99
N GLY A 130 0.51 2.33 -10.08
CA GLY A 130 1.17 2.27 -8.79
C GLY A 130 0.38 3.01 -7.71
N GLU A 131 0.95 2.95 -6.52
CA GLU A 131 0.46 3.58 -5.29
C GLU A 131 0.19 5.08 -5.47
N GLY A 132 -1.00 5.52 -5.06
CA GLY A 132 -1.47 6.90 -5.16
C GLY A 132 -1.88 7.34 -6.57
N ALA A 133 -1.74 6.47 -7.58
CA ALA A 133 -2.12 6.74 -8.96
C ALA A 133 -3.25 5.84 -9.46
N ALA A 134 -3.13 4.52 -9.33
CA ALA A 134 -4.15 3.55 -9.78
C ALA A 134 -4.74 2.70 -8.65
N TYR A 135 -4.10 2.73 -7.48
CA TYR A 135 -4.63 2.17 -6.24
C TYR A 135 -4.03 2.93 -5.05
N HIS A 136 -4.60 2.74 -3.85
CA HIS A 136 -3.97 3.05 -2.58
C HIS A 136 -4.05 1.83 -1.67
N ASP A 137 -2.89 1.32 -1.26
CA ASP A 137 -2.72 0.29 -0.23
C ASP A 137 -1.99 0.91 0.97
N THR A 138 -2.46 0.60 2.19
CA THR A 138 -1.85 1.15 3.41
C THR A 138 -0.56 0.42 3.79
N THR A 139 -0.31 -0.72 3.17
CA THR A 139 0.85 -1.57 3.38
C THR A 139 1.69 -1.67 2.11
N GLY A 140 2.89 -2.25 2.25
CA GLY A 140 3.81 -2.40 1.14
C GLY A 140 4.02 -3.87 0.83
N GLY A 141 3.82 -4.22 -0.44
CA GLY A 141 3.85 -5.55 -1.01
C GLY A 141 2.59 -6.37 -0.73
N ASN A 142 2.16 -7.12 -1.74
CA ASN A 142 1.03 -8.04 -1.71
C ASN A 142 1.23 -9.21 -0.70
N GLU A 143 0.54 -9.18 0.44
CA GLU A 143 0.49 -10.19 1.50
C GLU A 143 -0.03 -11.54 1.00
N GLY A 144 -0.98 -11.52 0.07
CA GLY A 144 -1.52 -12.73 -0.54
C GLY A 144 -0.53 -13.37 -1.52
N GLY A 145 0.36 -12.58 -2.13
CA GLY A 145 1.47 -13.00 -2.98
C GLY A 145 1.05 -13.54 -4.36
N GLU A 146 -0.21 -13.34 -4.77
CA GLU A 146 -0.76 -13.89 -6.01
C GLU A 146 -1.08 -12.80 -7.04
N TYR A 147 -1.18 -13.20 -8.31
CA TYR A 147 -1.57 -12.40 -9.48
C TYR A 147 -0.63 -11.24 -9.86
N ARG A 148 -0.34 -10.32 -8.95
CA ARG A 148 0.46 -9.10 -9.16
C ARG A 148 1.57 -8.96 -8.13
N SER A 149 2.59 -8.18 -8.48
CA SER A 149 3.78 -7.94 -7.65
C SER A 149 3.85 -6.52 -7.08
N ASP A 150 2.75 -5.77 -7.16
CA ASP A 150 2.57 -4.46 -6.54
C ASP A 150 2.00 -4.63 -5.12
N ASP A 151 1.49 -3.56 -4.51
CA ASP A 151 1.18 -3.54 -3.07
C ASP A 151 -0.19 -4.12 -2.72
N VAL A 152 -1.15 -4.14 -3.66
CA VAL A 152 -2.51 -4.64 -3.37
C VAL A 152 -2.49 -6.13 -3.02
N ASP A 153 -3.16 -6.46 -1.92
CA ASP A 153 -3.21 -7.80 -1.39
C ASP A 153 -4.18 -8.72 -2.15
N ILE A 154 -3.65 -9.70 -2.87
CA ILE A 154 -4.41 -10.59 -3.75
C ILE A 154 -4.09 -12.04 -3.43
N GLN A 155 -5.15 -12.85 -3.27
CA GLN A 155 -5.05 -14.30 -3.05
C GLN A 155 -5.93 -15.08 -4.02
N ILE A 156 -5.68 -16.38 -4.15
CA ILE A 156 -6.59 -17.30 -4.86
C ILE A 156 -7.93 -17.38 -4.11
N THR A 157 -9.04 -17.13 -4.82
CA THR A 157 -10.38 -17.24 -4.24
C THR A 157 -10.90 -18.68 -4.26
N THR A 158 -11.74 -19.01 -3.29
CA THR A 158 -12.54 -20.26 -3.31
C THR A 158 -14.01 -20.01 -3.66
N ASP A 159 -14.35 -18.85 -4.23
CA ASP A 159 -15.69 -18.62 -4.79
C ASP A 159 -15.97 -19.55 -5.98
N LEU A 160 -17.23 -19.62 -6.40
CA LEU A 160 -17.74 -20.58 -7.39
C LEU A 160 -16.97 -20.59 -8.72
N GLU A 161 -16.47 -19.44 -9.16
CA GLU A 161 -15.79 -19.28 -10.45
C GLU A 161 -14.25 -19.39 -10.35
N GLY A 162 -13.71 -19.50 -9.13
CA GLY A 162 -12.27 -19.45 -8.90
C GLY A 162 -11.66 -18.11 -9.32
N GLY A 163 -10.38 -18.12 -9.68
CA GLY A 163 -9.62 -16.90 -9.98
C GLY A 163 -8.97 -16.34 -8.73
N TYR A 164 -9.01 -15.02 -8.56
CA TYR A 164 -8.45 -14.34 -7.40
C TYR A 164 -9.50 -13.50 -6.69
N ASN A 165 -9.13 -12.98 -5.53
CA ASN A 165 -9.82 -11.88 -4.91
C ASN A 165 -8.82 -10.94 -4.26
N VAL A 166 -9.16 -9.65 -4.22
CA VAL A 166 -8.50 -8.69 -3.34
C VAL A 166 -8.92 -8.99 -1.90
N GLY A 167 -7.96 -9.00 -0.99
CA GLY A 167 -8.13 -9.26 0.43
C GLY A 167 -7.47 -8.18 1.27
N TRP A 168 -7.38 -8.39 2.59
CA TRP A 168 -6.68 -7.52 3.55
C TRP A 168 -7.02 -6.02 3.52
N LEU A 169 -8.11 -5.66 2.85
CA LEU A 169 -8.61 -4.30 2.74
C LEU A 169 -8.72 -3.59 4.10
N GLU A 170 -8.03 -2.47 4.22
CA GLU A 170 -8.08 -1.55 5.35
C GLU A 170 -8.87 -0.27 5.04
N GLU A 171 -9.27 0.44 6.09
CA GLU A 171 -10.01 1.69 5.93
C GLU A 171 -9.17 2.75 5.20
N GLY A 172 -9.69 3.23 4.07
CA GLY A 172 -9.07 4.28 3.26
C GLY A 172 -8.44 3.79 1.96
N GLU A 173 -8.25 2.48 1.81
CA GLU A 173 -7.73 1.87 0.58
C GLU A 173 -8.74 1.97 -0.57
N TRP A 174 -8.21 2.06 -1.80
CA TRP A 174 -9.01 2.20 -3.01
C TRP A 174 -8.33 1.57 -4.22
N LEU A 175 -9.14 1.20 -5.21
CA LEU A 175 -8.72 0.62 -6.49
C LEU A 175 -9.43 1.38 -7.61
N GLU A 176 -8.67 1.84 -8.61
CA GLU A 176 -9.22 2.49 -9.81
C GLU A 176 -9.27 1.53 -11.00
N TYR A 177 -10.29 1.70 -11.83
CA TYR A 177 -10.52 0.91 -13.03
C TYR A 177 -10.97 1.87 -14.13
N ALA A 178 -10.27 1.89 -15.25
CA ALA A 178 -10.72 2.67 -16.40
C ALA A 178 -11.85 1.94 -17.13
N VAL A 179 -12.98 2.61 -17.33
CA VAL A 179 -14.22 2.01 -17.84
C VAL A 179 -14.77 2.73 -19.06
N ASP A 180 -15.58 2.04 -19.87
CA ASP A 180 -16.35 2.64 -20.96
C ASP A 180 -17.84 2.31 -20.80
N VAL A 181 -18.64 3.33 -20.47
CA VAL A 181 -20.08 3.17 -20.27
C VAL A 181 -20.79 3.24 -21.62
N ALA A 182 -21.39 2.13 -22.02
CA ALA A 182 -21.98 1.96 -23.35
C ALA A 182 -23.17 2.89 -23.64
N SER A 183 -23.88 3.38 -22.61
CA SER A 183 -24.99 4.31 -22.81
C SER A 183 -25.38 5.07 -21.53
N ASN A 184 -25.92 6.27 -21.68
CA ASN A 184 -26.50 7.02 -20.57
C ASN A 184 -27.66 6.22 -19.94
N GLY A 185 -27.68 6.05 -18.63
CA GLY A 185 -28.75 5.27 -18.00
C GLY A 185 -28.63 5.03 -16.51
N GLN A 186 -29.56 4.23 -15.99
CA GLN A 186 -29.52 3.72 -14.63
C GLN A 186 -28.96 2.30 -14.64
N TYR A 187 -27.95 2.07 -13.80
CA TYR A 187 -27.25 0.81 -13.63
C TYR A 187 -27.40 0.30 -12.19
N ASP A 188 -27.41 -1.02 -12.03
CA ASP A 188 -27.27 -1.66 -10.73
C ASP A 188 -25.82 -2.12 -10.61
N ILE A 189 -25.11 -1.59 -9.62
CA ILE A 189 -23.75 -2.01 -9.27
C ILE A 189 -23.87 -3.19 -8.32
N GLN A 190 -23.29 -4.33 -8.70
CA GLN A 190 -23.19 -5.52 -7.88
C GLN A 190 -21.74 -5.71 -7.46
N VAL A 191 -21.49 -5.80 -6.15
CA VAL A 191 -20.16 -6.12 -5.60
C VAL A 191 -20.20 -7.49 -4.94
N ARG A 192 -19.25 -8.36 -5.31
CA ARG A 192 -19.08 -9.69 -4.72
C ARG A 192 -18.16 -9.55 -3.51
N VAL A 193 -18.66 -9.87 -2.31
CA VAL A 193 -17.96 -9.59 -1.05
C VAL A 193 -17.96 -10.80 -0.12
N ALA A 194 -16.91 -10.91 0.69
CA ALA A 194 -16.81 -11.83 1.81
C ALA A 194 -16.23 -11.10 3.03
N SER A 195 -16.61 -11.51 4.23
CA SER A 195 -16.13 -10.89 5.47
C SER A 195 -16.09 -11.91 6.60
N ALA A 196 -15.16 -11.69 7.53
CA ALA A 196 -15.03 -12.47 8.75
C ALA A 196 -16.36 -12.62 9.53
N MET A 197 -16.36 -13.56 10.46
CA MET A 197 -17.46 -13.79 11.39
C MET A 197 -17.74 -12.54 12.25
N ASP A 198 -18.98 -12.42 12.72
CA ASP A 198 -19.30 -11.46 13.77
C ASP A 198 -18.38 -11.65 14.99
N ARG A 199 -18.09 -10.56 15.68
CA ARG A 199 -17.20 -10.59 16.85
C ARG A 199 -17.95 -11.18 18.04
N THR A 200 -17.50 -12.32 18.56
CA THR A 200 -17.94 -12.79 19.88
C THR A 200 -17.17 -12.05 20.96
N VAL A 201 -17.91 -11.37 21.84
CA VAL A 201 -17.36 -10.75 23.06
C VAL A 201 -17.76 -11.63 24.24
N SER A 202 -16.79 -11.97 25.09
CA SER A 202 -17.03 -12.72 26.33
C SER A 202 -16.50 -11.93 27.52
N GLU A 203 -17.33 -11.79 28.54
CA GLU A 203 -16.99 -11.11 29.79
C GLU A 203 -17.23 -12.06 30.97
N THR A 204 -16.22 -12.21 31.82
CA THR A 204 -16.36 -12.94 33.09
C THR A 204 -16.77 -11.97 34.19
N LEU A 205 -17.96 -12.19 34.73
CA LEU A 205 -18.53 -11.40 35.82
C LEU A 205 -17.77 -11.67 37.14
N PRO A 206 -17.83 -10.77 38.14
CA PRO A 206 -17.17 -10.96 39.44
C PRO A 206 -17.57 -12.25 40.18
N ALA A 207 -18.73 -12.81 39.88
CA ALA A 207 -19.21 -14.07 40.44
C ALA A 207 -18.64 -15.33 39.72
N GLY A 208 -17.80 -15.16 38.70
CA GLY A 208 -17.18 -16.24 37.94
C GLY A 208 -18.01 -16.76 36.75
N GLU A 209 -19.22 -16.27 36.56
CA GLU A 209 -20.04 -16.55 35.36
C GLU A 209 -19.46 -15.84 34.13
N THR A 210 -19.38 -16.54 33.00
CA THR A 210 -19.00 -15.92 31.72
C THR A 210 -20.25 -15.69 30.87
N VAL A 211 -20.44 -14.46 30.46
CA VAL A 211 -21.50 -14.05 29.53
C VAL A 211 -20.85 -13.77 28.18
N SER A 212 -21.44 -14.33 27.12
CA SER A 212 -21.00 -14.08 25.75
C SER A 212 -22.13 -13.49 24.92
N TRP A 213 -21.82 -12.50 24.10
CA TRP A 213 -22.73 -11.94 23.11
C TRP A 213 -22.01 -11.69 21.79
N THR A 214 -22.79 -11.67 20.72
CA THR A 214 -22.29 -11.41 19.37
C THR A 214 -22.48 -9.95 19.03
N VAL A 215 -21.41 -9.31 18.56
CA VAL A 215 -21.41 -7.95 18.03
C VAL A 215 -21.33 -8.06 16.50
N PRO A 216 -22.39 -7.66 15.77
CA PRO A 216 -22.38 -7.69 14.32
C PRO A 216 -21.24 -6.86 13.75
N LEU A 217 -20.50 -7.44 12.81
CA LEU A 217 -19.49 -6.72 12.05
C LEU A 217 -20.13 -6.19 10.77
N ILE A 218 -20.27 -4.87 10.70
CA ILE A 218 -20.71 -4.17 9.49
C ILE A 218 -19.46 -3.65 8.77
N ARG A 219 -19.39 -3.89 7.47
CA ARG A 219 -18.42 -3.29 6.55
C ARG A 219 -19.15 -2.35 5.63
N VAL A 220 -18.46 -1.32 5.16
CA VAL A 220 -19.02 -0.33 4.25
C VAL A 220 -18.00 -0.10 3.16
N LEU A 221 -18.47 -0.11 1.92
CA LEU A 221 -17.73 0.37 0.75
C LEU A 221 -18.58 1.42 0.05
N HIS A 222 -17.98 2.16 -0.87
CA HIS A 222 -18.69 2.97 -1.85
C HIS A 222 -17.96 2.87 -3.19
N VAL A 223 -18.59 3.37 -4.25
CA VAL A 223 -18.06 3.37 -5.61
C VAL A 223 -18.17 4.77 -6.14
N GLU A 224 -17.07 5.26 -6.70
CA GLU A 224 -16.97 6.57 -7.32
C GLU A 224 -16.75 6.43 -8.84
N PHE A 225 -17.23 7.40 -9.60
CA PHE A 225 -16.88 7.60 -11.01
C PHE A 225 -16.32 9.02 -11.13
N ASP A 226 -15.13 9.17 -11.72
CA ASP A 226 -14.42 10.46 -11.81
C ASP A 226 -14.31 11.21 -10.46
N GLY A 227 -14.09 10.48 -9.36
CA GLY A 227 -14.00 11.05 -8.00
C GLY A 227 -15.35 11.54 -7.41
N VAL A 228 -16.47 11.15 -8.01
CA VAL A 228 -17.82 11.44 -7.50
C VAL A 228 -18.44 10.15 -6.96
N ASP A 229 -18.78 10.13 -5.67
CA ASP A 229 -19.55 9.03 -5.07
C ASP A 229 -20.93 8.89 -5.74
N VAL A 230 -21.12 7.76 -6.42
CA VAL A 230 -22.36 7.43 -7.14
C VAL A 230 -23.20 6.38 -6.42
N SER A 231 -22.62 5.63 -5.49
CA SER A 231 -23.30 4.54 -4.80
C SER A 231 -23.88 4.93 -3.44
N GLY A 232 -23.32 5.97 -2.81
CA GLY A 232 -23.43 6.18 -1.37
C GLY A 232 -22.76 5.03 -0.58
N PRO A 233 -22.91 5.02 0.75
CA PRO A 233 -22.42 3.91 1.56
C PRO A 233 -23.20 2.62 1.24
N VAL A 234 -22.47 1.56 0.92
CA VAL A 234 -23.00 0.21 0.67
C VAL A 234 -22.62 -0.70 1.85
N PRO A 235 -23.47 -0.80 2.89
CA PRO A 235 -23.17 -1.63 4.05
C PRO A 235 -23.43 -3.10 3.76
N PHE A 236 -22.60 -3.97 4.35
CA PHE A 236 -22.82 -5.40 4.37
C PHE A 236 -22.40 -6.01 5.71
N VAL A 237 -23.08 -7.09 6.11
CA VAL A 237 -22.80 -7.81 7.35
C VAL A 237 -21.76 -8.90 7.12
N ALA A 238 -21.19 -9.40 8.23
CA ALA A 238 -20.38 -10.61 8.23
C ALA A 238 -21.00 -11.73 7.39
N THR A 239 -20.20 -12.32 6.50
CA THR A 239 -20.63 -13.49 5.73
C THR A 239 -20.27 -14.79 6.43
N GLY A 240 -19.53 -14.74 7.54
CA GLY A 240 -19.15 -15.90 8.32
C GLY A 240 -17.78 -16.50 7.94
N GLY A 241 -17.01 -15.82 7.09
CA GLY A 241 -15.66 -16.23 6.72
C GLY A 241 -15.13 -15.45 5.52
N TRP A 242 -13.81 -15.30 5.45
CA TRP A 242 -13.10 -14.55 4.39
C TRP A 242 -13.26 -15.11 2.97
N GLN A 243 -13.77 -16.33 2.86
CA GLN A 243 -14.05 -17.00 1.59
C GLN A 243 -15.50 -17.49 1.49
N ASN A 244 -16.39 -16.95 2.33
CA ASN A 244 -17.84 -17.18 2.23
C ASN A 244 -18.50 -15.98 1.54
N TRP A 245 -18.93 -16.16 0.31
CA TRP A 245 -19.21 -15.04 -0.58
C TRP A 245 -20.70 -14.73 -0.71
N THR A 246 -21.03 -13.43 -0.76
CA THR A 246 -22.36 -12.91 -1.08
C THR A 246 -22.25 -11.73 -2.03
N SER A 247 -23.38 -11.24 -2.54
CA SER A 247 -23.42 -10.03 -3.36
C SER A 247 -24.21 -8.93 -2.68
N VAL A 248 -23.65 -7.73 -2.70
CA VAL A 248 -24.31 -6.49 -2.30
C VAL A 248 -24.53 -5.59 -3.51
N PHE A 249 -25.50 -4.69 -3.40
CA PHE A 249 -25.98 -3.92 -4.53
C PHE A 249 -26.15 -2.44 -4.17
N SER A 250 -25.68 -1.57 -5.04
CA SER A 250 -26.20 -0.21 -5.16
C SER A 250 -27.06 -0.13 -6.41
N ARG A 251 -28.31 0.30 -6.27
CA ARG A 251 -29.31 0.21 -7.36
C ARG A 251 -29.61 1.57 -7.94
N ARG A 252 -29.91 1.57 -9.24
CA ARG A 252 -30.33 2.77 -9.99
C ARG A 252 -29.31 3.92 -9.95
N VAL A 253 -28.03 3.57 -9.99
CA VAL A 253 -26.94 4.53 -10.13
C VAL A 253 -26.99 5.15 -11.52
N SER A 254 -26.97 6.48 -11.60
CA SER A 254 -27.04 7.19 -12.89
C SER A 254 -25.63 7.39 -13.43
N LEU A 255 -25.34 6.81 -14.60
CA LEU A 255 -24.05 6.93 -15.27
C LEU A 255 -24.22 7.62 -16.64
N SER A 256 -23.22 8.40 -17.01
CA SER A 256 -23.12 9.00 -18.34
C SER A 256 -22.42 8.05 -19.32
N GLU A 257 -22.73 8.14 -20.61
CA GLU A 257 -22.06 7.38 -21.67
C GLU A 257 -20.61 7.85 -21.86
N GLY A 258 -19.73 6.91 -22.18
CA GLY A 258 -18.33 7.14 -22.52
C GLY A 258 -17.35 6.74 -21.42
N GLN A 259 -16.09 7.12 -21.67
CA GLN A 259 -14.95 6.80 -20.83
C GLN A 259 -15.01 7.56 -19.50
N GLN A 260 -14.76 6.84 -18.41
CA GLN A 260 -14.71 7.31 -17.02
C GLN A 260 -13.62 6.55 -16.26
#